data_AF-A0A497J4X1-F1
#
_entry.id   AF-A0A497J4X1-F1
#
_cell.length_a   1.000
_cell.length_b   1.000
_cell.length_c   1.000
_cell.angle_alpha   90.00
_cell.angle_beta   90.00
_cell.angle_gamma   90.00
#
_symmetry.space_group_name_H-M   'P 1'
#
loop_
_entity.id
_entity.type
_entity.pdbx_description
1 polymer ?
#
loop_
_entity_poly.entity_id
_entity_poly.type
_entity_poly.pdbx_seq_one_letter_code
_entity_poly.pdbx_strand_id
1 'polypeptide(L)'
;MIAILVALSVSSNYALVWIPNVKFMDLLVFVAGLIAGPLDGAIVGALSWIVYGFLNPYGWVPTILIATALAETIYGILGGF
;
A
#
# COMPACT_ATOMS: atom_id res chain seq x y z
N MET A 1 7.23 -6.62 11.75
CA MET A 1 6.63 -7.23 10.55
C MET A 1 6.08 -6.17 9.59
N ILE A 2 5.34 -5.18 10.11
CA ILE A 2 4.80 -4.03 9.37
C ILE A 2 5.81 -3.39 8.40
N ALA A 3 7.00 -3.00 8.86
CA ALA A 3 8.01 -2.35 8.00
C ALA A 3 8.48 -3.22 6.82
N ILE A 4 8.57 -4.54 7.00
CA ILE A 4 8.96 -5.49 5.94
C ILE A 4 7.85 -5.58 4.90
N LEU A 5 6.59 -5.65 5.34
CA LEU A 5 5.42 -5.70 4.47
C LEU A 5 5.26 -4.38 3.69
N VAL A 6 5.47 -3.23 4.33
CA VAL A 6 5.50 -1.92 3.65
C VAL A 6 6.60 -1.87 2.61
N ALA A 7 7.83 -2.29 2.94
CA ALA A 7 8.94 -2.30 1.99
C ALA A 7 8.66 -3.24 0.80
N LEU A 8 8.04 -4.40 1.04
CA LEU A 8 7.65 -5.35 0.00
C LEU A 8 6.55 -4.76 -0.91
N SER A 9 5.50 -4.18 -0.33
CA SER A 9 4.42 -3.53 -1.08
C SER A 9 4.93 -2.41 -1.96
N VAL A 10 5.76 -1.51 -1.41
CA VAL A 10 6.33 -0.37 -2.13
C VAL A 10 7.31 -0.83 -3.22
N SER A 11 8.22 -1.77 -2.92
CA SER A 11 9.16 -2.30 -3.92
C SER A 11 8.47 -3.04 -5.06
N SER A 12 7.42 -3.80 -4.78
CA SER A 12 6.60 -4.43 -5.82
C SER A 12 5.94 -3.40 -6.74
N ASN A 13 5.49 -2.27 -6.19
CA ASN A 13 4.89 -1.19 -6.96
C ASN A 13 5.90 -0.55 -7.92
N TYR A 14 7.12 -0.31 -7.43
CA TYR A 14 8.22 0.22 -8.25
C TYR A 14 8.73 -0.77 -9.29
N ALA A 15 8.78 -2.07 -8.99
CA ALA A 15 9.20 -3.08 -9.96
C ALA A 15 8.23 -3.15 -11.16
N LEU A 16 6.93 -2.94 -10.90
CA LEU A 16 5.87 -3.03 -11.89
C LEU A 16 5.51 -1.70 -12.55
N VAL A 17 6.24 -0.61 -12.26
CA VAL A 17 5.98 0.70 -12.86
C VAL A 17 5.96 0.67 -14.40
N TRP A 18 6.73 -0.25 -15.00
CA TRP A 18 6.83 -0.41 -16.44
C TRP A 18 5.68 -1.20 -17.07
N ILE A 19 4.86 -1.91 -16.27
CA ILE A 19 3.72 -2.70 -16.73
C ILE A 19 2.44 -1.95 -16.36
N PRO A 20 1.81 -1.23 -17.31
CA PRO A 20 0.59 -0.49 -17.02
C PRO A 20 -0.53 -1.44 -16.59
N ASN A 21 -1.31 -1.02 -15.57
CA ASN A 21 -2.47 -1.73 -14.99
C ASN A 21 -2.18 -2.97 -14.12
N VAL A 22 -0.91 -3.33 -13.88
CA VAL A 22 -0.58 -4.44 -12.97
C VAL A 22 0.01 -3.87 -11.68
N LYS A 23 -0.72 -4.01 -10.56
CA LYS A 23 -0.30 -3.49 -9.26
C LYS A 23 -0.57 -4.52 -8.15
N PHE A 24 0.49 -5.09 -7.58
CA PHE A 24 0.39 -6.09 -6.50
C PHE A 24 0.30 -5.49 -5.09
N MET A 25 0.45 -4.17 -4.97
CA MET A 25 0.44 -3.49 -3.69
C MET A 25 -0.85 -3.75 -2.90
N ASP A 26 -2.01 -3.61 -3.53
CA ASP A 26 -3.32 -3.79 -2.91
C ASP A 26 -3.49 -5.21 -2.37
N LEU A 27 -2.99 -6.21 -3.12
CA LEU A 27 -2.99 -7.61 -2.70
C LEU A 27 -2.05 -7.84 -1.50
N LEU A 28 -0.87 -7.22 -1.50
CA LEU A 28 0.09 -7.34 -0.39
C LEU A 28 -0.40 -6.65 0.88
N VAL A 29 -1.09 -5.51 0.76
CA VAL A 29 -1.73 -4.82 1.90
C VAL A 29 -2.87 -5.67 2.46
N PHE A 30 -3.66 -6.30 1.61
CA PHE A 30 -4.71 -7.24 2.04
C PHE A 30 -4.12 -8.45 2.78
N VAL A 31 -3.06 -9.08 2.23
CA VAL A 31 -2.35 -10.19 2.86
C VAL A 31 -1.69 -9.76 4.18
N ALA A 32 -1.21 -8.52 4.27
CA ALA A 32 -0.71 -7.97 5.52
C ALA A 32 -1.79 -7.94 6.61
N GLY A 33 -3.01 -7.52 6.26
CA GLY A 33 -4.19 -7.63 7.12
C GLY A 33 -4.51 -9.07 7.53
N LEU A 34 -4.41 -10.02 6.59
CA LEU A 34 -4.70 -11.44 6.83
C LEU A 34 -3.73 -12.08 7.83
N ILE A 35 -2.45 -11.74 7.75
CA ILE A 35 -1.40 -12.38 8.56
C ILE A 35 -1.23 -11.68 9.92
N ALA A 36 -1.27 -10.34 9.94
CA ALA A 36 -0.96 -9.53 11.11
C ALA A 36 -2.21 -8.97 11.82
N GLY A 37 -3.39 -9.07 11.21
CA GLY A 37 -4.65 -8.55 11.72
C GLY A 37 -5.04 -7.21 11.11
N PRO A 38 -6.30 -6.77 11.36
CA PRO A 38 -6.91 -5.65 10.64
C PRO A 38 -6.27 -4.29 10.97
N LEU A 39 -5.78 -4.12 12.20
CA LEU A 39 -5.13 -2.88 12.64
C LEU A 39 -3.73 -2.73 11.99
N ASP A 40 -2.98 -3.82 11.93
CA ASP A 40 -1.67 -3.86 11.29
C ASP A 40 -1.79 -3.70 9.77
N GLY A 41 -2.78 -4.33 9.14
CA GLY A 41 -3.11 -4.15 7.72
C GLY A 41 -3.42 -2.69 7.36
N ALA A 42 -4.22 -2.00 8.20
CA ALA A 42 -4.51 -0.58 8.03
C ALA A 42 -3.23 0.27 8.03
N ILE A 43 -2.35 0.04 9.02
CA ILE A 43 -1.08 0.77 9.15
C ILE A 43 -0.17 0.50 7.95
N VAL A 44 -0.10 -0.75 7.48
CA VAL A 44 0.68 -1.11 6.29
C VAL A 44 0.16 -0.36 5.06
N GLY A 45 -1.17 -0.33 4.83
CA GLY A 45 -1.76 0.40 3.70
C GLY A 45 -1.46 1.91 3.72
N ALA A 46 -1.66 2.55 4.87
CA ALA A 46 -1.37 3.98 5.04
C ALA A 46 0.10 4.31 4.80
N LEU A 47 1.02 3.57 5.43
CA LEU A 47 2.46 3.80 5.30
C LEU A 47 2.97 3.52 3.88
N SER A 48 2.42 2.50 3.21
CA SER A 48 2.77 2.19 1.81
C SER A 48 2.50 3.36 0.89
N TRP A 49 1.33 4.00 1.01
CA TRP A 49 0.97 5.16 0.20
C TRP A 49 1.66 6.45 0.61
N ILE A 50 1.98 6.63 1.89
CA ILE A 50 2.81 7.77 2.31
C ILE A 50 4.18 7.66 1.63
N VAL A 51 4.84 6.50 1.69
CA VAL A 51 6.15 6.31 1.05
C VAL A 51 6.04 6.43 -0.47
N TYR A 52 5.12 5.68 -1.09
CA TYR A 52 4.96 5.67 -2.54
C TYR A 52 4.48 7.01 -3.10
N GLY A 53 3.58 7.69 -2.39
CA GLY A 53 3.02 8.97 -2.82
C GLY A 53 4.00 10.13 -2.75
N PHE A 54 4.91 10.15 -1.76
CA PHE A 54 6.01 11.12 -1.72
C PHE A 54 7.09 10.83 -2.76
N LEU A 55 7.39 9.54 -3.00
CA LEU A 55 8.43 9.09 -3.93
C LEU A 55 7.87 8.64 -5.28
N ASN A 56 6.76 9.24 -5.72
CA ASN A 56 6.07 8.81 -6.94
C ASN A 56 6.83 9.30 -8.20
N PRO A 57 7.27 8.41 -9.12
CA PRO A 57 7.99 8.79 -10.34
C PRO A 57 7.14 9.60 -11.31
N TYR A 58 5.81 9.52 -11.21
CA TYR A 58 4.88 10.30 -12.03
C TYR A 58 4.58 11.70 -11.48
N GLY A 59 5.14 12.07 -10.33
CA GLY A 59 4.95 13.35 -9.69
C GLY A 59 4.12 13.28 -8.40
N TRP A 60 4.33 14.27 -7.54
CA TRP A 60 3.67 14.38 -6.25
C TRP A 60 2.34 15.12 -6.37
N VAL A 61 1.25 14.44 -6.03
CA VAL A 61 -0.11 15.02 -6.00
C VAL A 61 -0.76 14.71 -4.65
N PRO A 62 -0.89 15.70 -3.74
CA PRO A 62 -1.34 15.46 -2.37
C PRO A 62 -2.79 14.97 -2.30
N THR A 63 -3.66 15.36 -3.23
CA THR A 63 -5.05 14.89 -3.30
C THR A 63 -5.13 13.38 -3.57
N ILE A 64 -4.28 12.89 -4.47
CA ILE A 64 -4.20 11.46 -4.79
C ILE A 64 -3.68 10.70 -3.58
N LEU A 65 -2.60 11.21 -2.95
CA LEU A 65 -2.02 10.60 -1.76
C LEU A 65 -3.06 10.41 -0.64
N ILE A 66 -3.89 11.42 -0.36
CA ILE A 66 -4.92 11.32 0.68
C ILE A 66 -5.99 10.31 0.28
N ALA A 67 -6.50 10.39 -0.95
CA ALA A 67 -7.55 9.51 -1.43
C ALA A 67 -7.10 8.04 -1.42
N THR A 68 -5.88 7.77 -1.87
CA THR A 68 -5.36 6.42 -1.97
C THR A 68 -4.91 5.88 -0.62
N ALA A 69 -4.32 6.69 0.27
CA ALA A 69 -4.01 6.25 1.63
C ALA A 69 -5.28 5.82 2.40
N LEU A 70 -6.39 6.56 2.26
CA LEU A 70 -7.67 6.18 2.85
C LEU A 70 -8.25 4.90 2.21
N ALA A 71 -8.24 4.80 0.89
CA ALA A 71 -8.73 3.61 0.21
C ALA A 71 -7.92 2.35 0.60
N GLU A 72 -6.60 2.46 0.68
CA GLU A 72 -5.72 1.33 0.99
C GLU A 72 -5.87 0.84 2.43
N THR A 73 -6.12 1.76 3.36
CA THR A 73 -6.42 1.36 4.75
C THR A 73 -7.65 0.47 4.84
N ILE A 74 -8.67 0.71 3.99
CA ILE A 74 -9.87 -0.13 3.95
C ILE A 74 -9.52 -1.56 3.47
N TYR A 75 -8.68 -1.70 2.44
CA TYR A 75 -8.19 -3.01 1.99
C TYR A 75 -7.42 -3.76 3.09
N GLY A 76 -6.55 -3.06 3.82
CA GLY A 76 -5.80 -3.64 4.93
C GLY A 76 -6.69 -4.10 6.08
N ILE A 77 -7.74 -3.34 6.41
CA ILE A 77 -8.72 -3.71 7.44
C ILE A 77 -9.52 -4.94 7.00
N LEU A 78 -10.02 -4.94 5.76
CA LEU A 78 -10.80 -6.04 5.21
C LEU A 78 -10.00 -7.34 5.08
N GLY A 79 -8.67 -7.24 4.92
CA GLY A 79 -7.80 -8.42 4.91
C GLY A 79 -7.76 -9.17 6.24
N GLY A 80 -7.99 -8.49 7.36
CA GLY A 80 -7.89 -9.06 8.71
C GLY A 80 -9.21 -9.33 9.42
N PHE A 81 -10.35 -9.11 8.75
CA PHE A 81 -11.70 -9.35 9.29
C PHE A 81 -12.25 -10.70 8.80
#